data_AF-A0AA87FH02-F1
#
_entry.id   AF-A0AA87FH02-F1
#
_cell.length_a   1.000
_cell.length_b   1.000
_cell.length_c   1.000
_cell.angle_alpha   90.00
_cell.angle_beta   90.00
_cell.angle_gamma   90.00
#
_symmetry.space_group_name_H-M   'P 1'
#
loop_
_entity.id
_entity.type
_entity.pdbx_description
1 polymer ?
#
loop_
_entity_poly.entity_id
_entity_poly.type
_entity_poly.pdbx_seq_one_letter_code
_entity_poly.pdbx_strand_id
1 'polypeptide(L)'
;MSGRFEGNFDRIERAIESALNPTAIAFAKAANQYVKKDTGATEASVWVDSDFPKGKLVWGTEYAGYAYYRGTPSKNHNPQASIRWAEVAKAQDMDEVLAVAEKSIKEAL
;
A
#
# COMPACT_ATOMS: atom_id res chain seq x y z
N MET A 1 25.86 41.16 15.16
CA MET A 1 25.51 39.73 15.37
C MET A 1 24.61 39.29 14.24
N SER A 2 25.13 38.60 13.22
CA SER A 2 24.28 37.88 12.27
C SER A 2 24.11 36.45 12.81
N GLY A 3 22.97 36.17 13.44
CA GLY A 3 22.59 34.79 13.74
C GLY A 3 22.38 34.07 12.43
N ARG A 4 23.09 32.96 12.20
CA ARG A 4 22.87 32.10 11.04
C ARG A 4 21.47 31.49 11.19
N PHE A 5 20.59 31.71 10.21
CA PHE A 5 19.29 31.05 10.19
C PHE A 5 19.49 29.57 9.90
N GLU A 6 19.18 28.73 10.88
CA GLU A 6 19.08 27.28 10.70
C GLU A 6 17.59 26.95 10.54
N GLY A 7 17.14 26.89 9.29
CA GLY A 7 15.78 26.47 8.96
C GLY A 7 15.55 25.00 9.33
N ASN A 8 14.32 24.64 9.68
CA ASN A 8 13.92 23.26 9.90
C ASN A 8 13.73 22.56 8.54
N PHE A 9 14.83 22.21 7.89
CA PHE A 9 14.84 21.58 6.57
C PHE A 9 14.33 20.13 6.58
N ASP A 10 14.21 19.52 7.77
CA ASP A 10 13.78 18.13 7.96
C ASP A 10 12.25 17.98 8.05
N ARG A 11 11.47 19.07 7.95
CA ARG A 11 9.99 19.01 8.00
C ARG A 11 9.41 18.16 6.85
N ILE A 12 10.02 18.25 5.67
CA ILE A 12 9.57 17.49 4.50
C ILE A 12 9.90 16.01 4.70
N GLU A 13 11.12 15.68 5.15
CA GLU A 13 11.53 14.31 5.40
C GLU A 13 10.67 13.65 6.47
N ARG A 14 10.44 14.33 7.60
CA ARG A 14 9.55 13.85 8.66
C ARG A 14 8.11 13.64 8.19
N ALA A 15 7.60 14.52 7.33
CA ALA A 15 6.25 14.37 6.77
C ALA A 15 6.15 13.21 5.77
N ILE A 16 7.22 12.93 5.02
CA ILE A 16 7.29 11.75 4.16
C ILE A 16 7.33 10.49 5.03
N GLU A 17 8.24 10.43 6.00
CA GLU A 17 8.39 9.30 6.92
C GLU A 17 7.10 8.99 7.70
N SER A 18 6.40 10.03 8.17
CA SER A 18 5.13 9.86 8.89
C SER A 18 4.03 9.26 8.01
N ALA A 19 4.07 9.51 6.70
CA ALA A 19 3.05 9.07 5.75
C ALA A 19 3.33 7.69 5.15
N LEU A 20 4.58 7.22 5.09
CA LEU A 20 4.95 5.96 4.42
C LEU A 20 4.17 4.76 4.95
N ASN A 21 4.26 4.49 6.26
CA ASN A 21 3.61 3.35 6.89
C ASN A 21 2.08 3.36 6.74
N PRO A 22 1.34 4.43 7.12
CA PRO A 22 -0.11 4.45 7.01
C PRO A 22 -0.58 4.37 5.55
N THR A 23 0.14 5.00 4.61
CA THR A 23 -0.19 4.93 3.18
C THR A 23 0.01 3.52 2.63
N ALA A 24 1.11 2.86 2.99
CA ALA A 24 1.39 1.48 2.58
C ALA A 24 0.33 0.51 3.11
N ILE A 25 -0.08 0.66 4.38
CA ILE A 25 -1.16 -0.13 4.98
C ILE A 25 -2.48 0.13 4.24
N ALA A 26 -2.82 1.39 3.96
CA ALA A 26 -4.04 1.73 3.23
C ALA A 26 -4.06 1.11 1.82
N PHE A 27 -2.95 1.22 1.09
CA PHE A 27 -2.84 0.62 -0.24
C PHE A 27 -2.89 -0.91 -0.20
N ALA A 28 -2.27 -1.57 0.78
CA ALA A 28 -2.37 -3.02 0.94
C ALA A 28 -3.82 -3.47 1.19
N LYS A 29 -4.59 -2.73 1.98
CA LYS A 29 -6.02 -2.99 2.19
C LYS A 29 -6.82 -2.84 0.90
N ALA A 30 -6.60 -1.76 0.16
CA ALA A 30 -7.26 -1.52 -1.13
C ALA A 30 -6.93 -2.64 -2.14
N ALA A 31 -5.65 -2.97 -2.31
CA ALA A 31 -5.20 -4.03 -3.20
C ALA A 31 -5.76 -5.41 -2.83
N ASN A 32 -5.87 -5.72 -1.54
CA ASN A 32 -6.43 -6.99 -1.06
C ASN A 32 -7.90 -7.20 -1.43
N GLN A 33 -8.67 -6.14 -1.69
CA GLN A 33 -10.06 -6.27 -2.17
C GLN A 33 -10.14 -7.04 -3.50
N TYR A 34 -9.10 -6.97 -4.34
CA TYR A 34 -9.07 -7.61 -5.66
C TYR A 34 -8.14 -8.84 -5.71
N VAL A 35 -7.54 -9.25 -4.60
CA VAL A 35 -6.67 -10.43 -4.58
C VAL A 35 -7.48 -11.68 -4.87
N LYS A 36 -6.92 -12.57 -5.70
CA LYS A 36 -7.50 -13.89 -5.96
C LYS A 36 -7.57 -14.69 -4.66
N LYS A 37 -8.77 -15.14 -4.32
CA LYS A 37 -9.03 -15.85 -3.07
C LYS A 37 -9.30 -17.33 -3.35
N ASP A 38 -8.36 -18.15 -2.90
CA ASP A 38 -8.52 -19.59 -2.78
C ASP A 38 -8.58 -19.95 -1.28
N THR A 39 -7.42 -19.96 -0.61
CA THR A 39 -7.30 -20.21 0.84
C THR A 39 -7.15 -18.93 1.67
N GLY A 40 -6.97 -17.77 1.04
CA GLY A 40 -6.64 -16.51 1.70
C GLY A 40 -5.16 -16.30 2.02
N ALA A 41 -4.28 -17.27 1.75
CA ALA A 41 -2.86 -17.19 2.08
C ALA A 41 -2.15 -16.00 1.41
N THR A 42 -2.46 -15.71 0.14
CA THR A 42 -1.88 -14.55 -0.57
C THR A 42 -2.28 -13.24 0.09
N GLU A 43 -3.57 -13.05 0.40
CA GLU A 43 -4.09 -11.87 1.10
C GLU A 43 -3.41 -11.69 2.47
N ALA A 44 -3.20 -12.79 3.21
CA ALA A 44 -2.54 -12.76 4.50
C ALA A 44 -1.03 -12.45 4.41
N SER A 45 -0.36 -12.96 3.37
CA SER A 45 1.10 -12.82 3.20
C SER A 45 1.56 -11.36 3.14
N VAL A 46 0.73 -10.45 2.61
CA VAL A 46 1.09 -9.02 2.53
C VAL A 46 1.37 -8.41 3.90
N TRP A 47 0.72 -8.89 4.96
CA TRP A 47 0.91 -8.35 6.30
C TRP A 47 2.20 -8.84 6.96
N VAL A 48 2.72 -9.97 6.51
CA VAL A 48 3.90 -10.63 7.09
C VAL A 48 5.17 -10.30 6.30
N ASP A 49 5.06 -10.25 4.97
CA ASP A 49 6.22 -10.18 4.07
C ASP A 49 6.59 -8.74 3.66
N SER A 50 5.71 -7.77 3.95
CA SER A 50 5.92 -6.36 3.60
C SER A 50 6.76 -5.60 4.63
N ASP A 51 7.47 -4.58 4.15
CA ASP A 51 8.13 -3.57 4.99
C ASP A 51 7.35 -2.26 4.86
N PHE A 52 6.23 -2.16 5.59
CA PHE A 52 5.34 -1.02 5.56
C PHE A 52 6.02 0.30 5.97
N PRO A 53 6.90 0.35 7.00
CA PRO A 53 7.66 1.56 7.32
C PRO A 53 8.46 2.13 6.15
N LYS A 54 8.91 1.28 5.21
CA LYS A 54 9.61 1.70 3.99
C LYS A 54 8.73 1.79 2.74
N GLY A 55 7.41 1.66 2.88
CA GLY A 55 6.48 1.68 1.75
C GLY A 55 6.60 0.47 0.80
N LYS A 56 7.19 -0.64 1.25
CA LYS A 56 7.42 -1.83 0.42
C LYS A 56 6.34 -2.88 0.68
N LEU A 57 5.53 -3.17 -0.32
CA LEU A 57 4.48 -4.20 -0.26
C LEU A 57 4.89 -5.47 -1.01
N VAL A 58 4.66 -6.62 -0.38
CA VAL A 58 5.03 -7.94 -0.91
C VAL A 58 3.92 -8.95 -0.66
N TRP A 59 3.35 -9.51 -1.73
CA TRP A 59 2.54 -10.73 -1.64
C TRP A 59 3.47 -11.93 -1.85
N GLY A 60 3.90 -12.59 -0.77
CA GLY A 60 5.05 -13.50 -0.79
C GLY A 60 4.75 -14.99 -0.93
N THR A 61 3.50 -15.41 -1.18
CA THR A 61 3.26 -16.82 -1.49
C THR A 61 3.95 -17.22 -2.80
N GLU A 62 4.44 -18.46 -2.90
CA GLU A 62 5.20 -18.95 -4.07
C GLU A 62 4.46 -18.75 -5.40
N TYR A 63 3.13 -18.84 -5.37
CA TYR A 63 2.26 -18.68 -6.54
C TYR A 63 1.75 -17.25 -6.75
N ALA A 64 2.09 -16.28 -5.89
CA ALA A 64 1.56 -14.92 -5.95
C ALA A 64 1.88 -14.24 -7.29
N GLY A 65 3.11 -14.39 -7.80
CA GLY A 65 3.51 -13.86 -9.10
C GLY A 65 2.70 -14.45 -10.26
N TYR A 66 2.47 -15.77 -10.25
CA TYR A 66 1.63 -16.42 -11.25
C TYR A 66 0.18 -15.92 -11.17
N ALA A 67 -0.38 -15.89 -9.96
CA ALA A 67 -1.74 -15.42 -9.70
C ALA A 67 -1.92 -13.95 -10.14
N TYR A 68 -0.89 -13.12 -9.95
CA TYR A 68 -0.90 -11.70 -10.30
C TYR A 68 -0.94 -11.48 -11.81
N TYR A 69 -0.16 -12.20 -12.59
CA TYR A 69 -0.04 -11.96 -14.04
C TYR A 69 -0.94 -12.83 -14.92
N ARG A 70 -1.40 -13.99 -14.43
CA ARG A 70 -2.01 -15.02 -15.30
C ARG A 70 -3.29 -15.60 -14.75
N GLY A 71 -4.07 -16.22 -15.64
CA GLY A 71 -5.26 -16.99 -15.34
C GLY A 71 -6.51 -16.14 -15.05
N THR A 72 -7.68 -16.73 -15.28
CA THR A 72 -8.97 -16.11 -15.00
C THR A 72 -9.25 -16.16 -13.49
N PRO A 73 -9.45 -15.01 -12.82
CA PRO A 73 -9.82 -15.00 -11.40
C PRO A 73 -11.14 -15.74 -11.18
N SER A 74 -11.15 -16.71 -10.26
CA SER A 74 -12.40 -17.26 -9.74
C SER A 74 -13.11 -16.20 -8.90
N LYS A 75 -14.42 -16.06 -9.12
CA LYS A 75 -15.27 -15.08 -8.42
C LYS A 75 -16.06 -15.67 -7.25
N ASN A 76 -15.91 -16.97 -7.00
CA ASN A 76 -16.69 -17.69 -5.98
C ASN A 76 -16.40 -17.19 -4.56
N HIS A 77 -15.13 -16.92 -4.24
CA HIS A 77 -14.71 -16.46 -2.91
C HIS A 77 -14.40 -14.97 -2.85
N ASN A 78 -14.09 -14.36 -4.00
CA ASN A 78 -13.92 -12.92 -4.11
C ASN A 78 -14.52 -12.43 -5.44
N PRO A 79 -15.74 -11.86 -5.42
CA PRO A 79 -16.40 -11.31 -6.62
C PRO A 79 -15.60 -10.19 -7.30
N GLN A 80 -14.71 -9.52 -6.58
CA GLN A 80 -13.85 -8.45 -7.10
C GLN A 80 -12.48 -8.96 -7.56
N ALA A 81 -12.17 -10.26 -7.40
CA ALA A 81 -10.85 -10.81 -7.72
C ALA A 81 -10.38 -10.46 -9.14
N SER A 82 -9.17 -9.94 -9.28
CA SER A 82 -8.59 -9.57 -10.57
C SER A 82 -7.16 -10.06 -10.69
N ILE A 83 -6.68 -10.23 -11.92
CA ILE A 83 -5.25 -10.16 -12.18
C ILE A 83 -4.78 -8.73 -11.94
N ARG A 84 -3.49 -8.57 -11.63
CA ARG A 84 -2.87 -7.27 -11.36
C ARG A 84 -3.66 -6.45 -10.34
N TRP A 85 -4.09 -7.09 -9.25
CA TRP A 85 -4.96 -6.50 -8.23
C TRP A 85 -4.46 -5.16 -7.68
N ALA A 86 -3.15 -4.98 -7.58
CA ALA A 86 -2.55 -3.70 -7.20
C ALA A 86 -2.80 -2.57 -8.23
N GLU A 87 -2.78 -2.88 -9.53
CA GLU A 87 -3.11 -1.89 -10.57
C GLU A 87 -4.61 -1.57 -10.58
N VAL A 88 -5.45 -2.56 -10.25
CA VAL A 88 -6.89 -2.34 -10.10
C VAL A 88 -7.18 -1.41 -8.93
N ALA A 89 -6.59 -1.67 -7.76
CA ALA A 89 -6.71 -0.78 -6.61
C ALA A 89 -6.13 0.62 -6.90
N LYS A 90 -5.02 0.70 -7.64
CA LYS A 90 -4.48 1.97 -8.09
C LYS A 90 -5.48 2.76 -8.95
N ALA A 91 -6.25 2.07 -9.78
CA ALA A 91 -7.24 2.72 -10.66
C ALA A 91 -8.54 3.08 -9.92
N GLN A 92 -8.92 2.34 -8.88
CA GLN A 92 -10.23 2.44 -8.25
C GLN A 92 -10.23 3.14 -6.88
N ASP A 93 -9.16 3.00 -6.10
CA ASP A 93 -9.17 3.32 -4.67
C ASP A 93 -8.09 4.34 -4.26
N MET A 94 -7.34 4.90 -5.21
CA MET A 94 -6.24 5.81 -4.89
C MET A 94 -6.68 7.09 -4.18
N ASP A 95 -7.89 7.57 -4.43
CA ASP A 95 -8.40 8.76 -3.75
C ASP A 95 -8.46 8.54 -2.23
N GLU A 96 -8.87 7.35 -1.78
CA GLU A 96 -8.89 6.99 -0.36
C GLU A 96 -7.49 6.82 0.21
N VAL A 97 -6.58 6.19 -0.55
CA VAL A 97 -5.17 6.03 -0.15
C VAL A 97 -4.47 7.38 -0.02
N LEU A 98 -4.73 8.30 -0.94
CA LEU A 98 -4.18 9.66 -0.92
C LEU A 98 -4.73 10.46 0.27
N ALA A 99 -6.01 10.31 0.62
CA ALA A 99 -6.57 10.97 1.80
C ALA A 99 -5.85 10.55 3.10
N VAL A 100 -5.44 9.28 3.21
CA VAL A 100 -4.62 8.80 4.33
C VAL A 100 -3.25 9.46 4.34
N ALA A 101 -2.56 9.50 3.20
CA ALA A 101 -1.25 10.13 3.07
C ALA A 101 -1.30 11.62 3.43
N GLU A 102 -2.28 12.36 2.88
CA GLU A 102 -2.47 13.78 3.14
C GLU A 102 -2.71 14.06 4.62
N LYS A 103 -3.51 13.23 5.29
CA LYS A 103 -3.78 13.38 6.72
C LYS A 103 -2.48 13.24 7.52
N SER A 104 -1.68 12.21 7.25
CA SER A 104 -0.41 11.97 7.95
C SER A 104 0.63 13.06 7.71
N ILE A 105 0.67 13.64 6.50
CA ILE A 105 1.51 14.80 6.19
C ILE A 105 1.06 16.03 6.97
N LYS A 106 -0.26 16.34 6.96
CA LYS A 106 -0.82 17.50 7.67
C LYS A 106 -0.59 17.45 9.18
N GLU A 107 -0.61 16.25 9.76
CA GLU A 107 -0.34 16.04 11.19
C GLU A 107 1.15 16.17 11.56
N ALA A 108 2.06 16.00 10.60
CA ALA A 108 3.51 16.06 10.81
C ALA A 108 4.14 17.44 10.54
N LEU A 109 3.42 18.33 9.85
CA LEU A 109 3.83 19.70 9.56
C LEU A 109 3.50 20.66 10.70
#